data_AF-A0A6F8VGK8-F1
#
_entry.id   AF-A0A6F8VGK8-F1
#
_cell.length_a   1.000
_cell.length_b   1.000
_cell.length_c   1.000
_cell.angle_alpha   90.00
_cell.angle_beta   90.00
_cell.angle_gamma   90.00
#
_symmetry.space_group_name_H-M   'P 1'
#
loop_
_entity.id
_entity.type
_entity.pdbx_description
1 polymer ?
#
loop_
_entity_poly.entity_id
_entity_poly.type
_entity_poly.pdbx_seq_one_letter_code
_entity_poly.pdbx_strand_id
1 'polypeptide(L)' 'MIVTHDDAKAFGYCNAGLRKWFPRDGVSFDDFRQQGVTTDWLRATGDAMASRLAEAVEQQHAQQQEAA' A
#
# COMPACT_ATOMS: atom_id res chain seq x y z
N MET A 1 -7.27 -5.59 3.70
CA MET A 1 -5.92 -6.20 3.85
C MET A 1 -4.92 -5.12 4.25
N ILE A 2 -3.86 -5.43 5.00
CA ILE A 2 -2.82 -4.45 5.32
C ILE A 2 -1.77 -4.46 4.22
N VAL A 3 -1.51 -3.28 3.65
CA VAL A 3 -0.41 -3.01 2.72
C VAL A 3 0.74 -2.42 3.51
N THR A 4 1.91 -3.02 3.36
CA THR A 4 3.14 -2.60 4.03
C THR A 4 4.04 -1.79 3.10
N HIS A 5 5.06 -1.17 3.68
CA HIS A 5 6.10 -0.46 2.92
C HIS A 5 6.86 -1.39 1.96
N ASP A 6 7.06 -2.66 2.34
CA ASP A 6 7.75 -3.61 1.48
C ASP A 6 6.89 -4.05 0.29
N ASP A 7 5.57 -4.16 0.46
CA ASP A 7 4.65 -4.39 -0.66
C ASP A 7 4.71 -3.24 -1.67
N ALA A 8 4.68 -2.00 -1.16
CA ALA A 8 4.81 -0.82 -2.02
C ALA A 8 6.14 -0.82 -2.78
N LYS A 9 7.25 -1.19 -2.12
CA LYS A 9 8.56 -1.30 -2.78
C LYS A 9 8.61 -2.42 -3.80
N ALA A 10 8.05 -3.60 -3.49
CA ALA A 10 7.98 -4.73 -4.41
C ALA A 10 7.14 -4.39 -5.65
N PHE A 11 6.09 -3.58 -5.49
CA PHE A 11 5.27 -3.07 -6.58
C PHE A 11 5.97 -2.00 -7.44
N GLY A 12 7.05 -1.38 -6.93
CA GLY A 12 7.87 -0.42 -7.68
C GLY A 12 7.79 1.02 -7.19
N TYR A 13 7.19 1.29 -6.02
CA TYR A 13 7.26 2.61 -5.41
C TYR A 13 8.67 2.94 -4.91
N CYS A 14 9.07 4.20 -5.10
CA CYS A 14 10.29 4.75 -4.50
C CYS A 14 9.99 5.46 -3.17
N ASN A 15 10.91 5.37 -2.21
CA ASN A 15 10.77 6.04 -0.91
C ASN A 15 10.58 7.56 -1.02
N ALA A 16 11.21 8.19 -2.01
CA ALA A 16 11.05 9.63 -2.24
C ALA A 16 9.63 10.00 -2.70
N GLY A 17 9.02 9.18 -3.56
CA GLY A 17 7.64 9.35 -4.02
C GLY A 17 6.66 9.13 -2.88
N LEU A 18 6.81 8.03 -2.14
CA LEU A 18 5.96 7.70 -0.99
C LEU A 18 6.02 8.82 0.07
N ARG A 19 7.20 9.31 0.44
CA ARG A 19 7.32 10.42 1.41
C ARG A 19 6.59 11.70 1.01
N LYS A 20 6.52 11.99 -0.29
CA LYS A 20 5.81 13.17 -0.81
C LYS A 20 4.31 12.92 -0.93
N TRP A 21 3.91 11.68 -1.17
CA TRP A 21 2.52 11.29 -1.39
C TRP A 21 1.76 11.08 -0.08
N PHE A 22 2.42 10.50 0.93
CA PHE A 22 1.79 10.11 2.19
C PHE A 22 1.18 11.22 3.04
N PRO A 23 1.66 12.49 3.09
CA PRO A 23 1.10 13.55 3.95
C PRO A 23 -0.40 13.91 3.75
N ARG A 24 -1.16 13.07 3.06
CA ARG A 24 -2.60 13.14 2.81
C ARG A 24 -3.38 12.45 3.91
N ASP A 25 -4.55 13.01 4.21
CA ASP A 25 -5.60 12.39 5.03
C ASP A 25 -5.15 11.89 6.41
N GLY A 26 -4.09 12.49 6.97
CA GLY A 26 -3.66 12.30 8.36
C GLY A 26 -2.73 11.12 8.61
N VAL A 27 -2.27 10.40 7.58
CA VAL A 27 -1.30 9.30 7.73
C VAL A 27 0.08 9.78 7.33
N SER A 28 1.07 9.77 8.22
CA SER A 28 2.44 10.11 7.82
C SER A 28 3.13 8.93 7.12
N PHE A 29 4.20 9.20 6.37
CA PHE A 29 5.05 8.14 5.80
C PHE A 29 5.63 7.22 6.88
N ASP A 30 5.95 7.78 8.06
CA ASP A 30 6.48 6.98 9.17
C ASP A 30 5.40 6.09 9.79
N ASP A 31 4.16 6.56 9.89
CA ASP A 31 3.03 5.74 10.35
C ASP A 31 2.81 4.56 9.39
N PHE A 32 2.78 4.84 8.08
CA PHE A 32 2.69 3.79 7.06
C PHE A 32 3.84 2.78 7.15
N ARG A 33 5.07 3.25 7.38
CA ARG A 33 6.23 2.36 7.48
C ARG A 33 6.17 1.46 8.72
N GLN A 34 5.57 1.93 9.81
CA GLN A 34 5.48 1.17 11.06
C GLN A 34 4.26 0.25 11.10
N GLN A 35 3.11 0.70 10.59
CA GLN A 35 1.82 0.06 10.78
C GLN A 35 1.18 -0.44 9.47
N GLY A 36 1.66 0.02 8.32
CA GLY A 36 0.99 -0.15 7.05
C GLY A 36 -0.31 0.66 6.95
N VAL A 37 -1.03 0.46 5.85
CA VAL A 37 -2.39 1.02 5.65
C VAL A 37 -3.30 -0.04 5.06
N THR A 38 -4.61 0.12 5.20
CA THR A 38 -5.54 -0.82 4.59
C THR A 38 -5.66 -0.61 3.07
N THR A 39 -5.98 -1.67 2.35
CA THR A 39 -6.33 -1.60 0.92
C THR A 39 -7.52 -0.67 0.66
N ASP A 40 -8.49 -0.63 1.56
CA ASP A 40 -9.62 0.30 1.48
C ASP A 40 -9.20 1.75 1.65
N TRP A 41 -8.25 2.04 2.56
CA TRP A 41 -7.70 3.38 2.71
C TRP A 41 -6.99 3.83 1.43
N LEU A 42 -6.17 2.96 0.83
CA LEU A 42 -5.49 3.26 -0.44
C LEU A 42 -6.49 3.58 -1.56
N ARG A 43 -7.59 2.83 -1.67
CA ARG A 43 -8.67 3.10 -2.64
C ARG A 43 -9.40 4.41 -2.35
N ALA A 44 -9.65 4.71 -1.08
CA ALA A 44 -10.33 5.93 -0.67
C ALA A 44 -9.54 7.20 -1.01
N THR A 45 -8.21 7.13 -1.16
CA THR A 45 -7.39 8.27 -1.60
C THR A 45 -7.73 8.75 -3.02
N GLY A 46 -8.39 7.92 -3.84
CA GLY A 46 -8.69 8.22 -5.24
C GLY A 46 -7.46 8.21 -6.16
N ASP A 47 -6.29 7.81 -5.66
CA ASP A 47 -5.07 7.72 -6.44
C ASP A 47 -5.03 6.41 -7.24
N ALA A 48 -4.81 6.54 -8.55
CA ALA A 48 -4.83 5.41 -9.46
C ALA A 48 -3.68 4.41 -9.19
N MET A 49 -2.51 4.88 -8.76
CA MET A 49 -1.42 3.97 -8.39
C MET A 49 -1.70 3.30 -7.04
N ALA A 50 -2.22 4.03 -6.06
CA ALA A 50 -2.57 3.46 -4.76
C ALA A 50 -3.63 2.35 -4.89
N SER A 51 -4.61 2.57 -5.78
CA SER A 51 -5.66 1.59 -6.08
C SER A 51 -5.06 0.31 -6.70
N ARG A 52 -4.12 0.45 -7.64
CA ARG A 52 -3.42 -0.69 -8.25
C ARG A 52 -2.54 -1.44 -7.24
N LEU A 53 -1.89 -0.74 -6.31
CA LEU A 53 -1.15 -1.38 -5.23
C LEU A 53 -2.08 -2.20 -4.35
N ALA A 54 -3.24 -1.66 -3.97
CA ALA A 54 -4.23 -2.36 -3.16
C ALA A 54 -4.71 -3.66 -3.83
N GLU A 55 -4.98 -3.62 -5.14
CA GLU A 55 -5.35 -4.80 -5.93
C GLU A 55 -4.22 -5.84 -6.00
N ALA A 56 -2.97 -5.41 -6.23
CA ALA A 56 -1.84 -6.30 -6.33
C ALA A 56 -1.59 -7.08 -5.03
N VAL A 57 -1.68 -6.41 -3.88
CA VAL A 57 -1.48 -7.03 -2.56
C VAL A 57 -2.60 -8.03 -2.26
N GLU A 58 -3.85 -7.70 -2.59
CA GLU A 58 -4.97 -8.62 -2.45
C GLU A 58 -4.81 -9.88 -3.30
N GLN A 59 -4.35 -9.74 -4.55
CA GLN A 59 -4.08 -10.88 -5.43
C GLN A 59 -2.94 -11.76 -4.92
N GLN A 60 -1.84 -11.16 -4.44
CA GLN A 60 -0.71 -11.92 -3.89
C GLN A 60 -1.12 -12.74 -2.67
N HIS A 61 -1.90 -12.15 -1.76
CA HIS A 61 -2.39 -12.87 -0.59
C HIS A 61 -3.38 -13.98 -0.94
N ALA A 62 -4.29 -13.76 -1.91
CA ALA A 62 -5.20 -14.80 -2.37
C ALA A 62 -4.42 -16.01 -2.95
N GLN A 63 -3.39 -15.75 -3.75
CA GLN A 63 -2.51 -16.80 -4.29
C GLN A 63 -1.71 -17.53 -3.20
N GLN A 64 -1.24 -16.82 -2.16
CA GLN A 64 -0.55 -17.44 -1.04
C GLN A 64 -1.47 -18.34 -0.19
N GLN A 65 -2.76 -17.99 -0.09
CA GLN A 65 -3.74 -18.78 0.65
C GLN A 65 -4.17 -20.05 -0.09
N GLU A 66 -4.15 -20.06 -1.43
CA GLU A 66 -4.45 -21.26 -2.23
C GLU A 66 -3.28 -22.25 -2.30
N ALA A 67 -2.05 -21.80 -2.07
CA ALA A 67 -0.84 -22.61 -2.13
C ALA A 67 -0.45 -23.28 -0.79
N ALA A 68 -1.20 -23.01 0.28
CA ALA A 68 -0.96 -23.50 1.65
C ALA A 68 -2.01 -24.55 2.06
#